data_AF-A0A800XMF2-F1
#
_entry.id   AF-A0A800XMF2-F1
#
_cell.length_a   1.000
_cell.length_b   1.000
_cell.length_c   1.000
_cell.angle_alpha   90.00
_cell.angle_beta   90.00
_cell.angle_gamma   90.00
#
_symmetry.space_group_name_H-M   'P 1'
#
loop_
_entity.id
_entity.type
_entity.pdbx_description
1 polymer ?
#
loop_
_entity_poly.entity_id
_entity_poly.type
_entity_poly.pdbx_seq_one_letter_code
_entity_poly.pdbx_strand_id
1 'polypeptide(L)'
;MSYNAMLQAARAITFSRGYRPAGNAQHVSVLRFIEEIFGRNFADGVLVFDRMRRKRHMVVYGKVGFVSKTEANNSVKWAREFVEKIKETLTRDGFL
;
A
#
# COMPACT_ATOMS: atom_id res chain seq x y z
N MET A 1 -1.17 2.26 11.18
CA MET A 1 -2.12 3.14 10.46
C MET A 1 -1.74 3.29 8.97
N SER A 2 -0.53 3.74 8.62
CA SER A 2 -0.12 3.94 7.22
C SER A 2 -0.20 2.70 6.33
N TYR A 3 0.25 1.54 6.81
CA TYR A 3 0.12 0.25 6.08
C TYR A 3 -1.34 -0.13 5.79
N ASN A 4 -2.23 0.01 6.79
CA ASN A 4 -3.64 -0.34 6.60
C ASN A 4 -4.33 0.61 5.61
N ALA A 5 -3.99 1.90 5.62
CA ALA A 5 -4.52 2.86 4.65
C ALA A 5 -4.14 2.46 3.21
N MET A 6 -2.86 2.15 2.98
CA MET A 6 -2.38 1.66 1.69
C MET A 6 -3.07 0.35 1.29
N LEU A 7 -3.23 -0.61 2.22
CA LEU A 7 -3.91 -1.88 1.94
C LEU A 7 -5.38 -1.67 1.54
N GLN A 8 -6.11 -0.77 2.20
CA GLN A 8 -7.51 -0.51 1.86
C GLN A 8 -7.65 0.22 0.53
N ALA A 9 -6.84 1.23 0.26
CA ALA A 9 -6.84 1.91 -1.04
C ALA A 9 -6.51 0.92 -2.17
N ALA A 10 -5.51 0.07 -1.96
CA ALA A 10 -5.11 -0.97 -2.89
C ALA A 10 -6.24 -1.98 -3.17
N ARG A 11 -7.01 -2.36 -2.15
CA ARG A 11 -8.21 -3.19 -2.33
C ARG A 11 -9.31 -2.45 -3.08
N ALA A 12 -9.52 -1.17 -2.80
CA ALA A 12 -10.54 -0.36 -3.47
C ALA A 12 -10.31 -0.31 -4.98
N ILE A 13 -9.09 -0.04 -5.44
CA ILE A 13 -8.77 -0.08 -6.87
C ILE A 13 -8.81 -1.50 -7.45
N THR A 14 -8.48 -2.52 -6.67
CA THR A 14 -8.65 -3.92 -7.13
C THR A 14 -10.12 -4.22 -7.41
N PHE A 15 -11.02 -3.81 -6.51
CA PHE A 15 -12.46 -3.99 -6.66
C PHE A 15 -13.07 -3.15 -7.78
N SER A 16 -12.63 -1.90 -7.97
CA SER A 16 -13.13 -1.06 -9.06
C SER A 16 -12.81 -1.63 -10.45
N ARG A 17 -11.79 -2.49 -10.53
CA ARG A 17 -11.44 -3.23 -11.76
C ARG A 17 -12.10 -4.60 -11.87
N GLY A 18 -13.03 -4.95 -10.98
CA GLY A 18 -13.79 -6.20 -11.02
C GLY A 18 -13.06 -7.41 -10.43
N TYR A 19 -11.89 -7.21 -9.81
CA TYR A 19 -11.11 -8.30 -9.22
C TYR A 19 -11.30 -8.36 -7.70
N ARG A 20 -11.17 -9.57 -7.14
CA ARG A 20 -11.16 -9.80 -5.69
C ARG A 20 -9.84 -10.43 -5.25
N PRO A 21 -9.12 -9.83 -4.27
CA PRO A 21 -7.97 -10.49 -3.66
C PRO A 21 -8.39 -11.82 -3.03
N ALA A 22 -7.73 -12.92 -3.40
CA ALA A 22 -8.01 -14.27 -2.89
C ALA A 22 -6.83 -14.84 -2.08
N GLY A 23 -7.13 -15.74 -1.13
CA GLY A 23 -6.15 -16.52 -0.36
C GLY A 23 -5.67 -15.87 0.95
N ASN A 24 -4.71 -16.52 1.61
CA ASN A 24 -4.11 -16.02 2.87
C ASN A 24 -3.02 -14.95 2.63
N ALA A 25 -2.53 -14.82 1.39
CA ALA A 25 -1.49 -13.88 0.99
C ALA A 25 -2.03 -12.70 0.18
N GLN A 26 -3.27 -12.26 0.44
CA GLN A 26 -3.97 -11.20 -0.32
C GLN A 26 -3.14 -9.93 -0.50
N HIS A 27 -2.28 -9.60 0.46
CA HIS A 27 -1.39 -8.45 0.38
C HIS A 27 -0.46 -8.54 -0.85
N VAL A 28 0.09 -9.72 -1.14
CA VAL A 28 1.03 -9.92 -2.26
C VAL A 28 0.30 -9.79 -3.59
N SER A 29 -0.89 -10.39 -3.72
CA SER A 29 -1.71 -10.28 -4.93
C SER A 29 -2.10 -8.83 -5.22
N VAL A 30 -2.42 -8.08 -4.16
CA VAL A 30 -2.75 -6.66 -4.25
C VAL A 30 -1.54 -5.82 -4.66
N LEU A 31 -0.33 -6.10 -4.16
CA LEU A 31 0.89 -5.39 -4.58
C LEU A 31 1.17 -5.59 -6.09
N ARG A 32 1.13 -6.83 -6.56
CA ARG A 32 1.38 -7.14 -7.98
C ARG A 32 0.36 -6.49 -8.90
N PHE A 33 -0.90 -6.49 -8.48
CA PHE A 33 -1.98 -5.86 -9.24
C PHE A 33 -1.77 -4.34 -9.41
N ILE A 34 -1.24 -3.67 -8.39
CA ILE A 34 -0.91 -2.24 -8.45
C ILE A 34 0.28 -1.98 -9.39
N GLU A 35 1.32 -2.82 -9.38
CA GLU A 35 2.42 -2.72 -10.33
C GLU A 35 1.94 -2.81 -11.77
N GLU A 36 0.98 -3.71 -12.06
CA GLU A 36 0.38 -3.83 -13.38
C GLU A 36 -0.45 -2.60 -13.78
N ILE A 37 -1.19 -1.98 -12.84
CA ILE A 37 -2.01 -0.80 -13.14
C ILE A 37 -1.18 0.47 -13.35
N PHE A 38 -0.19 0.70 -12.48
CA PHE A 38 0.54 1.98 -12.44
C PHE A 38 1.92 1.91 -13.11
N GLY A 39 2.36 0.72 -13.51
CA GLY A 39 3.65 0.48 -14.15
C GLY A 39 4.85 0.68 -13.20
N ARG A 40 6.05 0.62 -13.78
CA ARG A 40 7.33 0.66 -13.03
C ARG A 40 7.54 1.94 -12.22
N ASN A 41 6.83 3.02 -12.53
CA ASN A 41 6.88 4.28 -11.78
C ASN A 41 6.37 4.12 -10.34
N PHE A 42 5.71 3.01 -10.01
CA PHE A 42 5.23 2.70 -8.66
C PHE A 42 6.08 1.66 -7.91
N ALA A 43 7.19 1.20 -8.48
CA ALA A 43 8.05 0.17 -7.89
C ALA A 43 8.58 0.58 -6.50
N ASP A 44 8.94 1.85 -6.31
CA ASP A 44 9.39 2.34 -5.00
C ASP A 44 8.27 2.30 -3.93
N GLY A 45 7.04 2.64 -4.33
CA GLY A 45 5.86 2.54 -3.47
C GLY A 45 5.57 1.10 -3.05
N VAL A 46 5.73 0.16 -3.98
CA VAL A 46 5.58 -1.28 -3.75
C VAL A 46 6.66 -1.79 -2.78
N LEU A 47 7.92 -1.37 -2.95
CA LEU A 47 9.01 -1.71 -2.05
C LEU A 47 8.78 -1.19 -0.63
N VAL A 48 8.32 0.06 -0.49
CA VAL A 48 7.94 0.62 0.82
C VAL A 48 6.78 -0.18 1.43
N PHE A 49 5.78 -0.53 0.64
CA PHE A 49 4.62 -1.29 1.11
C PHE A 49 4.98 -2.72 1.55
N ASP A 50 5.88 -3.41 0.84
CA ASP A 50 6.39 -4.73 1.26
C ASP A 50 7.27 -4.63 2.52
N ARG A 51 8.12 -3.60 2.63
CA ARG A 51 8.89 -3.34 3.87
C ARG A 51 7.97 -3.15 5.07
N MET A 52 6.92 -2.34 4.93
CA MET A 52 5.90 -2.17 5.97
C MET A 52 5.18 -3.48 6.30
N ARG A 53 4.81 -4.26 5.27
CA ARG A 53 4.14 -5.56 5.44
C ARG A 53 5.00 -6.51 6.28
N ARG A 54 6.30 -6.61 6.00
CA ARG A 54 7.24 -7.48 6.74
C ARG A 54 7.42 -7.01 8.18
N LYS A 55 7.48 -5.70 8.41
CA LYS A 55 7.66 -5.11 9.74
C LYS A 55 6.36 -5.02 10.56
N ARG A 56 5.18 -5.26 9.98
CA ARG A 56 3.87 -5.05 10.64
C ARG A 56 3.71 -5.81 11.96
N HIS A 57 4.24 -7.03 12.06
CA HIS A 57 4.20 -7.81 13.30
C HIS A 57 5.28 -7.34 14.30
N MET A 58 6.45 -6.92 13.82
CA MET A 58 7.55 -6.46 14.68
C MET A 58 7.29 -5.09 15.32
N VAL A 59 6.56 -4.20 14.63
CA VAL A 59 6.17 -2.89 15.16
C VAL A 59 5.14 -3.02 16.29
N VAL A 60 4.30 -4.08 16.27
CA VAL A 60 3.27 -4.32 17.30
C VAL A 60 3.84 -4.94 18.58
N TYR A 61 4.93 -5.72 18.48
CA TYR A 61 5.53 -6.41 19.64
C TYR A 61 6.78 -5.74 20.24
N GLY A 62 7.07 -4.50 19.85
CA GLY A 62 7.83 -3.57 20.69
C GLY A 62 9.31 -3.91 20.90
N LYS A 63 10.17 -3.29 20.10
CA LYS A 63 11.43 -2.73 20.59
C LYS A 63 11.59 -1.33 20.03
N VAL A 64 11.63 -0.34 20.91
CA VAL A 64 11.98 1.05 20.57
C VAL A 64 13.37 1.01 19.91
N GLY A 65 13.48 1.46 18.65
CA GLY A 65 14.74 1.49 17.89
C GLY A 65 14.77 0.78 16.54
N PHE A 66 13.73 0.02 16.15
CA PHE A 66 13.73 -0.74 14.88
C PHE A 66 13.38 0.08 13.62
N VAL A 67 12.78 1.25 13.78
CA VAL A 67 12.40 2.16 12.69
C VAL A 67 12.88 3.54 13.07
N SER A 68 13.71 4.16 12.22
CA SER A 68 14.20 5.52 12.47
C SER A 68 13.05 6.53 12.29
N LYS A 69 13.16 7.72 12.90
CA LYS A 69 12.20 8.81 12.68
C LYS A 69 12.09 9.15 11.18
N THR A 70 13.21 9.11 10.46
CA THR A 70 13.25 9.30 9.00
C THR A 70 12.47 8.21 8.26
N GLU A 71 12.66 6.95 8.62
CA GLU A 71 11.94 5.83 8.01
C GLU A 71 10.43 5.90 8.29
N ALA A 72 10.04 6.31 9.51
CA ALA A 72 8.65 6.54 9.87
C ALA A 72 8.02 7.72 9.10
N ASN A 73 8.74 8.84 8.96
CA ASN A 73 8.26 10.00 8.20
C ASN A 73 8.12 9.69 6.71
N ASN A 74 9.12 9.05 6.12
CA ASN A 74 9.09 8.63 4.72
C ASN A 74 7.94 7.64 4.47
N SER A 75 7.74 6.70 5.40
CA SER A 75 6.63 5.77 5.41
C SER A 75 5.26 6.47 5.35
N VAL A 76 5.04 7.51 6.16
CA VAL A 76 3.80 8.28 6.16
C VAL A 76 3.63 9.09 4.88
N LYS A 77 4.69 9.75 4.40
CA LYS A 77 4.67 10.52 3.15
C LYS A 77 4.27 9.64 1.96
N TRP A 78 4.94 8.51 1.79
CA TRP A 78 4.65 7.56 0.72
C TRP A 78 3.23 6.99 0.82
N ALA A 79 2.77 6.64 2.02
CA ALA A 79 1.41 6.16 2.20
C ALA A 79 0.36 7.19 1.76
N ARG A 80 0.61 8.49 2.00
CA ARG A 80 -0.26 9.57 1.53
C ARG A 80 -0.26 9.67 0.01
N GLU A 81 0.92 9.76 -0.61
CA GLU A 81 1.08 9.86 -2.07
C GLU A 81 0.42 8.67 -2.78
N PHE A 82 0.59 7.47 -2.23
CA PHE A 82 -0.02 6.25 -2.71
C PHE A 82 -1.55 6.30 -2.69
N VAL A 83 -2.13 6.71 -1.55
CA VAL A 83 -3.59 6.79 -1.39
C VAL A 83 -4.18 7.87 -2.31
N GLU A 84 -3.54 9.04 -2.42
CA GLU A 84 -3.99 10.09 -3.33
C GLU A 84 -3.98 9.62 -4.79
N LYS A 85 -2.93 8.92 -5.23
CA LYS A 85 -2.88 8.41 -6.61
C LYS A 85 -4.04 7.46 -6.93
N ILE A 86 -4.37 6.59 -5.98
CA ILE A 86 -5.50 5.67 -6.12
C ILE A 86 -6.81 6.46 -6.13
N LYS A 87 -6.95 7.44 -5.25
CA LYS A 87 -8.15 8.28 -5.17
C LYS A 87 -8.39 9.03 -6.49
N GLU A 88 -7.36 9.68 -7.03
CA GLU A 88 -7.39 10.34 -8.35
C GLU A 88 -7.86 9.38 -9.45
N THR A 89 -7.33 8.15 -9.43
CA THR A 89 -7.67 7.12 -10.42
C THR A 89 -9.13 6.71 -10.29
N LEU A 90 -9.61 6.46 -9.06
CA LEU A 90 -10.99 6.08 -8.79
C LEU A 90 -11.98 7.20 -9.13
N THR A 91 -11.66 8.45 -8.83
CA THR A 91 -12.49 9.60 -9.22
C THR A 91 -12.58 9.73 -10.73
N ARG A 92 -11.45 9.62 -11.44
CA ARG A 92 -11.44 9.63 -12.91
C ARG A 92 -12.26 8.47 -13.51
N ASP A 93 -12.20 7.30 -12.88
CA ASP A 93 -12.92 6.10 -13.30
C ASP A 93 -14.40 6.11 -12.85
N GLY A 94 -14.88 7.14 -12.13
CA GLY A 94 -16.28 7.32 -11.74
C GLY A 94 -16.73 6.58 -10.47
N PHE A 95 -15.79 6.11 -9.65
CA PHE A 95 -16.06 5.38 -8.40
C PHE A 95 -16.07 6.26 -7.14
N LEU A 96 -15.65 7.53 -7.25
CA LEU A 96 -15.58 8.52 -6.17
C LEU A 96 -16.01 9.90 -6.65
#